data_AF-A0A3M1EHG1-F1
#
_entry.id   AF-A0A3M1EHG1-F1
#
_cell.length_a   1.000
_cell.length_b   1.000
_cell.length_c   1.000
_cell.angle_alpha   90.00
_cell.angle_beta   90.00
_cell.angle_gamma   90.00
#
_symmetry.space_group_name_H-M   'P 1'
#
loop_
_entity.id
_entity.type
_entity.pdbx_description
1 polymer ?
#
loop_
_entity_poly.entity_id
_entity_poly.type
_entity_poly.pdbx_seq_one_letter_code
_entity_poly.pdbx_strand_id
1 'polypeptide(L)' 'MFQITRRADYAVRIMVELGEQENDQPIPARKVAQRTGVPQPFLHKIVSELVKEGLVSSQAGPSGGLRLNRPTTQI' A
#
# COMPACT_ATOMS: atom_id res chain seq x y z
N MET A 1 24.69 -4.69 10.89
CA MET A 1 23.65 -3.65 11.10
C MET A 1 22.61 -3.83 9.99
N PHE A 2 21.35 -4.10 10.33
CA PHE A 2 20.29 -4.23 9.32
C PHE A 2 20.11 -2.87 8.63
N GLN A 3 20.29 -2.81 7.31
CA GLN A 3 20.09 -1.61 6.51
C GLN A 3 18.76 -1.76 5.78
N ILE A 4 17.80 -0.91 6.14
CA ILE A 4 16.50 -0.89 5.45
C ILE A 4 16.65 -0.01 4.22
N THR A 5 16.40 -0.58 3.04
CA THR A 5 16.36 0.20 1.82
C THR A 5 15.14 1.13 1.85
N ARG A 6 15.23 2.32 1.22
CA ARG A 6 14.06 3.22 1.12
C ARG A 6 12.85 2.54 0.51
N ARG A 7 13.07 1.59 -0.41
CA ARG A 7 12.00 0.79 -1.01
C ARG A 7 11.27 -0.07 0.03
N ALA A 8 12.02 -0.75 0.90
CA ALA A 8 11.44 -1.55 1.97
C ALA A 8 10.71 -0.67 3.00
N ASP A 9 11.30 0.46 3.41
CA ASP A 9 10.63 1.43 4.28
C ASP A 9 9.31 1.93 3.69
N TYR A 10 9.30 2.32 2.41
CA TYR A 10 8.09 2.76 1.72
C TYR A 10 7.04 1.66 1.60
N ALA A 11 7.44 0.42 1.30
CA ALA A 11 6.52 -0.70 1.24
C ALA A 11 5.84 -0.95 2.58
N VAL A 12 6.59 -0.93 3.68
CA VAL A 12 6.04 -1.09 5.03
C VAL A 12 5.05 0.04 5.35
N ARG A 13 5.40 1.30 5.09
CA ARG A 13 4.49 2.43 5.34
C ARG A 13 3.17 2.31 4.57
N ILE A 14 3.24 1.89 3.30
CA ILE A 14 2.04 1.64 2.48
C ILE A 14 1.21 0.53 3.11
N MET A 15 1.81 -0.60 3.46
CA MET A 15 1.09 -1.75 4.04
C MET A 15 0.43 -1.40 5.38
N VAL A 16 1.10 -0.63 6.23
CA VAL A 16 0.54 -0.15 7.51
C VAL A 16 -0.66 0.76 7.27
N GLU A 17 -0.53 1.77 6.40
CA GLU A 17 -1.64 2.67 6.05
C GLU A 17 -2.87 1.92 5.52
N LEU A 18 -2.65 0.86 4.71
CA LEU A 18 -3.74 0.03 4.20
C LEU A 18 -4.36 -0.86 5.30
N GLY A 19 -3.58 -1.28 6.30
CA GLY A 19 -4.02 -2.13 7.40
C GLY A 19 -4.74 -1.38 8.53
N GLU A 20 -4.55 -0.07 8.66
CA GLU A 20 -5.25 0.75 9.65
C GLU A 20 -6.74 1.00 9.29
N GLN A 21 -7.21 0.57 8.11
CA GLN A 21 -8.61 0.72 7.73
C GLN A 21 -9.48 -0.38 8.33
N GLU A 22 -10.36 -0.01 9.27
CA GLU A 22 -11.24 -0.94 10.00
C GLU A 22 -12.31 -1.65 9.13
N ASN A 23 -12.47 -1.28 7.85
CA ASN A 23 -13.55 -1.76 6.99
C ASN A 23 -13.11 -2.33 5.62
N ASP A 24 -11.82 -2.65 5.45
CA ASP A 24 -11.25 -3.13 4.16
C ASP A 24 -11.57 -2.22 2.95
N GLN A 25 -11.91 -0.95 3.21
CA GLN A 25 -12.30 -0.02 2.16
C GLN A 25 -11.07 0.39 1.34
N PRO A 26 -11.18 0.40 0.00
CA PRO A 26 -10.09 0.81 -0.86
C PRO A 26 -9.74 2.30 -0.64
N ILE A 27 -8.45 2.58 -0.47
CA ILE A 27 -7.92 3.93 -0.32
C ILE A 27 -7.34 4.42 -1.65
N PRO A 28 -7.73 5.60 -2.16
CA PRO A 28 -7.13 6.14 -3.38
C PRO A 28 -5.61 6.25 -3.27
N ALA A 29 -4.87 5.80 -4.29
CA ALA A 29 -3.40 5.79 -4.29
C ALA A 29 -2.78 7.18 -4.00
N ARG A 30 -3.44 8.26 -4.43
CA ARG A 30 -3.02 9.64 -4.12
C ARG A 30 -3.08 9.93 -2.61
N LYS A 31 -4.11 9.44 -1.93
CA LYS A 31 -4.31 9.62 -0.49
C LYS A 31 -3.30 8.79 0.30
N VAL A 32 -3.01 7.57 -0.14
CA VAL A 32 -1.93 6.74 0.44
C VAL A 32 -0.58 7.43 0.29
N ALA A 33 -0.24 7.97 -0.88
CA ALA A 33 0.99 8.73 -1.10
C ALA A 33 1.10 9.94 -0.14
N GLN A 34 0.00 10.68 0.03
CA GLN A 34 -0.04 11.85 0.91
C GLN A 34 0.15 11.47 2.38
N ARG A 35 -0.53 10.43 2.86
CA ARG A 35 -0.49 10.00 4.28
C ARG A 35 0.84 9.35 4.66
N THR A 36 1.42 8.57 3.75
CA THR A 36 2.69 7.86 3.99
C THR A 36 3.94 8.70 3.68
N GLY A 37 3.77 9.82 2.97
CA GLY A 37 4.87 10.63 2.44
C GLY A 37 5.64 9.96 1.31
N VAL A 38 5.15 8.84 0.78
CA VAL A 38 5.80 8.12 -0.33
C VAL A 38 5.50 8.85 -1.65
N PRO A 39 6.52 9.24 -2.44
CA PRO A 39 6.26 9.91 -3.70
C PRO A 39 5.51 9.00 -4.67
N GLN A 40 4.49 9.54 -5.37
CA GLN A 40 3.61 8.78 -6.27
C GLN A 40 4.33 7.82 -7.24
N PRO A 41 5.42 8.23 -7.92
CA PRO A 41 6.13 7.32 -8.83
C PRO A 41 6.69 6.07 -8.13
N PHE A 42 7.14 6.20 -6.88
CA PHE A 42 7.61 5.08 -6.08
C PHE A 42 6.45 4.25 -5.55
N LEU A 43 5.38 4.89 -5.10
CA LEU A 43 4.17 4.19 -4.66
C LEU A 43 3.64 3.28 -5.76
N HIS A 44 3.52 3.76 -7.00
CA HIS A 44 3.03 2.92 -8.11
C HIS A 44 3.92 1.70 -8.36
N LYS A 45 5.25 1.86 -8.33
CA LYS A 45 6.19 0.73 -8.51
C LYS A 45 6.07 -0.29 -7.37
N ILE A 46 6.00 0.20 -6.14
CA ILE A 46 5.91 -0.66 -4.94
C ILE A 46 4.57 -1.39 -4.91
N VAL A 47 3.46 -0.68 -5.13
CA VAL A 47 2.13 -1.27 -5.19
C VAL A 47 2.03 -2.30 -6.31
N SER A 48 2.63 -2.04 -7.47
CA SER A 48 2.64 -3.02 -8.56
C SER A 48 3.34 -4.33 -8.15
N GLU A 49 4.38 -4.26 -7.34
CA GLU A 49 5.05 -5.45 -6.79
C GLU A 49 4.18 -6.13 -5.73
N LEU A 50 3.60 -5.37 -4.80
CA LEU A 50 2.71 -5.91 -3.77
C LEU A 50 1.45 -6.58 -4.36
N VAL A 51 0.93 -6.05 -5.48
CA VAL A 51 -0.17 -6.67 -6.24
C VAL A 51 0.29 -7.97 -6.89
N LYS A 52 1.48 -8.00 -7.48
CA LYS A 52 2.05 -9.22 -8.07
C LYS A 52 2.23 -10.33 -7.03
N GLU A 53 2.66 -9.99 -5.81
CA GLU A 53 2.80 -10.92 -4.69
C GLU A 53 1.46 -11.23 -3.99
N GLY A 54 0.34 -10.64 -4.45
CA GLY A 54 -0.98 -10.89 -3.90
C GLY A 54 -1.22 -10.32 -2.50
N LEU A 55 -0.39 -9.38 -2.04
CA LEU A 55 -0.52 -8.72 -0.73
C LEU A 55 -1.54 -7.59 -0.75
N VAL A 56 -1.63 -6.89 -1.88
CA VAL A 56 -2.51 -5.73 -2.10
C VAL A 56 -3.36 -5.96 -3.34
N SER A 57 -4.57 -5.39 -3.38
CA SER A 57 -5.34 -5.22 -4.61
C SER A 57 -5.48 -3.75 -4.96
N SER A 58 -5.53 -3.47 -6.26
CA SER A 58 -5.72 -2.14 -6.82
C SER A 58 -6.90 -2.17 -7.78
N GLN A 59 -7.87 -1.28 -7.57
CA GLN A 59 -9.03 -1.12 -8.45
C GLN A 59 -9.06 0.30 -9.01
N ALA A 60 -9.28 0.44 -10.32
CA ALA A 60 -9.47 1.74 -10.96
C ALA A 60 -10.92 2.23 -10.80
N GLY A 61 -11.11 3.56 -10.85
CA GLY A 61 -12.43 4.21 -10.86
C GLY A 61 -12.72 5.09 -9.64
N PRO A 62 -13.89 5.75 -9.60
CA PRO A 62 -14.26 6.72 -8.55
C PRO A 62 -14.33 6.13 -7.14
N SER A 63 -14.72 4.85 -7.05
CA SER A 63 -14.77 4.08 -5.80
C SER A 63 -13.61 3.08 -5.67
N GLY A 64 -12.62 3.19 -6.56
CA GLY A 64 -11.45 2.34 -6.59
C GLY A 64 -10.35 2.82 -5.66
N GLY A 65 -9.29 2.03 -5.53
CA GLY A 65 -8.16 2.32 -4.67
C GLY A 65 -7.35 1.08 -4.35
N LEU A 66 -6.55 1.21 -3.30
CA LEU A 66 -5.65 0.21 -2.78
C LEU A 66 -6.23 -0.37 -1.49
N ARG A 67 -6.14 -1.69 -1.33
CA ARG A 67 -6.50 -2.37 -0.08
C ARG A 67 -5.62 -3.59 0.13
N LEU A 68 -5.50 -4.06 1.37
CA LEU A 68 -4.88 -5.35 1.64
C LEU A 68 -5.75 -6.48 1.10
N ASN A 69 -5.13 -7.56 0.61
CA ASN A 69 -5.85 -8.76 0.20
C ASN A 69 -6.15 -9.70 1.37
N ARG A 70 -5.51 -9.47 2.52
CA ARG A 70 -5.68 -10.24 3.75
C ARG A 70 -5.77 -9.27 4.93
N PRO A 71 -6.47 -9.62 6.01
CA PRO A 71 -6.43 -8.83 7.24
C PRO A 71 -5.00 -8.72 7.75
N THR A 72 -4.68 -7.62 8.42
CA THR A 72 -3.32 -7.32 8.93
C THR A 72 -2.75 -8.43 9.82
N THR A 73 -3.61 -9.20 10.49
CA THR A 73 -3.22 -10.35 11.32
C THR A 73 -2.73 -11.58 10.53
N GLN A 74 -2.83 -11.55 9.20
CA GLN A 74 -2.49 -12.66 8.29
C GLN A 74 -1.47 -12.26 7.20
N ILE A 75 -0.77 -11.14 7.38
CA ILE A 75 0.29 -10.62 6.50
C ILE A 75 1.65 -10.79 7.14
#